data_AF-A0A391PKA7-F1
#
_entry.id   AF-A0A391PKA7-F1
#
_cell.length_a   1.000
_cell.length_b   1.000
_cell.length_c   1.000
_cell.angle_alpha   90.00
_cell.angle_beta   90.00
_cell.angle_gamma   90.00
#
_symmetry.space_group_name_H-M   'P 1'
#
loop_
_entity.id
_entity.type
_entity.pdbx_description
1 polymer ?
#
loop_
_entity_poly.entity_id
_entity_poly.type
_entity_poly.pdbx_seq_one_letter_code
_entity_poly.pdbx_strand_id
1 'polypeptide(L)'
;MGWNFLGTDWHLFGKLADVALLTLLFAATVMFFYIQRLRKQPQLPMAEGVRAKQTVLTKVRKRQPMTAEELEYATQVIDNQRTLMTFAIPLTIFSLGCFYVLGSLEQLHGATPSERTFLGVIAMFSSINVTTQIFRVIKLKKRLGNVTLVDSGN
;
A
#
# COMPACT_ATOMS: atom_id res chain seq x y z
N MET A 1 2.76 -38.36 -5.52
CA MET A 1 1.64 -37.42 -5.76
C MET A 1 2.02 -36.56 -6.96
N GLY A 2 1.47 -36.88 -8.13
CA GLY A 2 1.78 -36.16 -9.37
C GLY A 2 1.10 -34.80 -9.37
N TRP A 3 1.88 -33.73 -9.50
CA TRP A 3 1.42 -32.35 -9.62
C TRP A 3 0.79 -32.03 -10.99
N ASN A 4 0.19 -33.04 -11.65
CA ASN A 4 -0.36 -32.94 -13.01
C ASN A 4 -1.76 -32.30 -13.06
N PHE A 5 -2.22 -31.69 -11.96
CA PHE A 5 -3.51 -31.00 -11.91
C PHE A 5 -3.47 -29.61 -12.56
N LEU A 6 -2.28 -29.01 -12.69
CA LEU A 6 -2.05 -27.84 -13.53
C LEU A 6 -1.55 -28.35 -14.88
N GLY A 7 -2.49 -28.50 -15.81
CA GLY A 7 -2.24 -29.00 -17.16
C GLY A 7 -1.04 -28.35 -17.85
N THR A 8 -0.51 -29.07 -18.82
CA THR A 8 0.70 -28.89 -19.64
C THR A 8 0.81 -27.56 -20.42
N ASP A 9 0.11 -26.51 -20.03
CA ASP A 9 0.10 -25.20 -20.68
C ASP A 9 1.07 -24.24 -19.99
N TRP A 10 2.37 -24.50 -20.10
CA TRP A 10 3.43 -23.60 -19.63
C TRP A 10 3.28 -22.18 -20.19
N HIS A 11 2.72 -22.08 -21.40
CA HIS A 11 2.32 -20.82 -22.03
C HIS A 11 1.29 -20.02 -21.23
N LEU A 12 0.48 -20.64 -20.38
CA LEU A 12 -0.47 -19.94 -19.51
C LEU A 12 0.27 -19.15 -18.43
N PHE A 13 1.26 -19.75 -17.77
CA PHE A 13 2.07 -19.06 -16.75
C PHE A 13 2.87 -17.91 -17.35
N GLY A 14 3.42 -18.09 -18.55
CA GLY A 14 4.05 -17.00 -19.32
C GLY A 14 3.08 -15.84 -19.60
N LYS A 15 1.88 -16.14 -20.14
CA LYS A 15 0.85 -15.10 -20.39
C LYS A 15 0.41 -14.39 -19.10
N LEU A 16 0.27 -15.11 -18.00
CA LEU A 16 -0.07 -14.51 -16.71
C LEU A 16 1.08 -13.65 -16.17
N ALA A 17 2.34 -14.06 -16.38
CA ALA A 17 3.51 -13.26 -16.03
C ALA A 17 3.56 -11.96 -16.86
N ASP A 18 3.28 -12.02 -18.16
CA ASP A 18 3.19 -10.82 -19.02
C ASP A 18 2.10 -9.86 -18.55
N VAL A 19 0.92 -10.37 -18.24
CA VAL A 19 -0.17 -9.56 -17.66
C VAL A 19 0.24 -8.95 -16.32
N ALA A 20 0.90 -9.72 -15.46
CA ALA A 20 1.41 -9.23 -14.18
C ALA A 20 2.47 -8.13 -14.38
N LEU A 21 3.34 -8.26 -15.39
CA LEU A 21 4.35 -7.26 -15.75
C LEU A 21 3.71 -5.97 -16.27
N LEU A 22 2.73 -6.07 -17.18
CA LEU A 22 2.00 -4.90 -17.68
C LEU A 22 1.27 -4.17 -16.54
N THR A 23 0.63 -4.93 -15.65
CA THR A 23 -0.04 -4.38 -14.46
C THR A 23 0.97 -3.71 -13.54
N LEU A 24 2.14 -4.31 -13.34
CA LEU A 24 3.23 -3.76 -12.54
C LEU A 24 3.70 -2.41 -13.09
N LEU A 25 3.97 -2.31 -14.40
CA LEU A 25 4.44 -1.08 -15.04
C LEU A 25 3.38 0.04 -14.95
N PHE A 26 2.12 -0.31 -15.16
CA PHE A 26 1.01 0.64 -15.01
C PHE A 26 0.90 1.15 -13.57
N ALA A 27 0.87 0.23 -12.59
CA ALA A 27 0.78 0.57 -11.18
C ALA A 27 1.98 1.40 -10.70
N ALA A 28 3.19 1.04 -11.13
CA ALA A 28 4.42 1.78 -10.83
C ALA A 28 4.37 3.20 -11.39
N THR A 29 3.85 3.38 -12.61
CA THR A 29 3.67 4.70 -13.23
C THR A 29 2.70 5.56 -12.41
N VAL A 30 1.54 5.03 -12.04
CA VAL A 30 0.56 5.73 -11.20
C VAL A 30 1.16 6.06 -9.82
N MET A 31 1.90 5.12 -9.22
CA MET A 31 2.59 5.31 -7.95
C MET A 31 3.63 6.43 -8.02
N PHE A 32 4.37 6.53 -9.12
CA PHE A 32 5.35 7.59 -9.34
C PHE A 32 4.68 8.97 -9.37
N PHE A 33 3.58 9.13 -10.12
CA PHE A 33 2.81 10.37 -10.13
C PHE A 33 2.22 10.69 -8.76
N TYR A 34 1.75 9.68 -8.02
CA TYR A 34 1.25 9.85 -6.65
C TYR A 34 2.33 10.39 -5.72
N ILE A 35 3.53 9.80 -5.73
CA ILE A 35 4.66 10.25 -4.90
C ILE A 35 5.07 11.67 -5.30
N GLN A 36 5.13 11.99 -6.60
CA GLN A 36 5.40 13.34 -7.05
C GLN A 36 4.36 14.35 -6.56
N ARG A 37 3.07 13.99 -6.64
CA ARG A 37 1.98 14.83 -6.10
C ARG A 37 2.15 15.07 -4.61
N LEU A 38 2.47 14.03 -3.82
CA LEU A 38 2.73 14.15 -2.39
C LEU A 38 3.96 15.02 -2.09
N ARG A 39 5.03 14.91 -2.89
CA ARG A 39 6.24 15.74 -2.72
C ARG A 39 5.99 17.22 -3.01
N LYS A 40 5.04 17.54 -3.90
CA LYS A 40 4.67 18.92 -4.24
C LYS A 40 3.68 19.55 -3.25
N GLN A 41 3.07 18.77 -2.36
CA GLN A 41 2.16 19.33 -1.35
C GLN A 41 2.95 20.08 -0.27
N PRO A 42 2.46 21.24 0.18
CA PRO A 42 3.10 21.99 1.25
C PRO A 42 3.12 21.15 2.52
N GLN A 43 4.32 20.86 3.01
CA GLN A 43 4.49 20.19 4.30
C GLN A 43 4.30 21.25 5.39
N LEU A 44 3.23 21.11 6.18
CA LEU A 44 2.98 21.95 7.34
C LEU A 44 4.20 21.90 8.29
N PRO A 45 4.55 22.98 9.01
CA PRO A 45 5.75 23.04 9.86
C PRO A 45 5.85 21.90 10.89
N MET A 46 4.70 21.40 11.36
CA MET A 46 4.60 20.23 12.25
C MET A 46 5.04 18.90 11.61
N ALA A 47 5.25 18.85 10.29
CA ALA A 47 5.62 17.64 9.55
C ALA A 47 7.13 17.29 9.65
N GLU A 48 7.98 18.20 10.13
CA GLU A 48 9.43 17.99 10.26
C GLU A 48 9.80 17.01 11.39
N GLY A 49 8.90 16.77 12.34
CA GLY A 49 9.12 15.78 13.39
C GLY A 49 9.11 14.35 12.84
N VAL A 50 10.23 13.63 13.01
CA VAL A 50 10.32 12.18 12.80
C VAL A 50 9.32 11.50 13.75
N ARG A 51 8.11 11.18 13.23
CA ARG A 51 6.91 10.61 13.90
C ARG A 51 5.71 11.54 14.09
N ALA A 52 5.75 12.80 13.67
CA ALA A 52 4.59 13.71 13.79
C ALA A 52 3.29 13.10 13.21
N LYS A 53 3.39 12.44 12.04
CA LYS A 53 2.28 11.70 11.42
C LYS A 53 1.72 10.58 12.33
N GLN A 54 2.58 9.80 12.96
CA GLN A 54 2.16 8.70 13.82
C GLN A 54 1.57 9.21 15.14
N THR A 55 2.15 10.26 15.72
CA THR A 55 1.67 10.89 16.95
C THR A 55 0.27 11.47 16.77
N VAL A 56 0.07 12.26 15.71
CA VAL A 56 -1.22 12.88 15.38
C VAL A 56 -2.28 11.82 15.07
N LEU A 57 -1.96 10.80 14.26
CA LEU A 57 -2.91 9.70 14.00
C LEU A 57 -3.23 8.88 15.25
N THR A 58 -2.28 8.74 16.18
CA THR A 58 -2.51 8.06 17.46
C THR A 58 -3.41 8.89 18.38
N LYS A 59 -3.22 10.22 18.43
CA LYS A 59 -4.10 11.13 19.16
C LYS A 59 -5.53 11.07 18.62
N VAL A 60 -5.73 11.14 17.29
CA VAL A 60 -7.05 10.95 16.65
C VAL A 60 -7.65 9.58 16.96
N ARG A 61 -6.84 8.51 16.92
CA ARG A 61 -7.30 7.15 17.23
C ARG A 61 -7.77 7.02 18.68
N LYS A 62 -7.03 7.62 19.62
CA LYS A 62 -7.31 7.61 21.08
C LYS A 62 -8.29 8.69 21.53
N ARG A 63 -8.77 9.56 20.63
CA ARG A 63 -9.61 10.73 20.95
C ARG A 63 -8.98 11.64 22.00
N GLN A 64 -7.66 11.82 21.89
CA GLN A 64 -6.96 12.73 22.78
C GLN A 64 -7.27 14.18 22.39
N PRO A 65 -7.24 15.11 23.36
CA PRO A 65 -7.29 16.53 23.08
C PRO A 65 -6.20 16.93 22.06
N MET A 66 -6.59 17.68 21.03
CA MET A 66 -5.71 18.14 19.95
C MET A 66 -5.94 19.63 19.67
N THR A 67 -4.89 20.32 19.23
CA THR A 67 -5.00 21.71 18.76
C THR A 67 -5.61 21.77 17.36
N ALA A 68 -6.11 22.95 16.96
CA ALA A 68 -6.73 23.13 15.64
C ALA A 68 -5.76 22.79 14.49
N GLU A 69 -4.48 23.17 14.60
CA GLU A 69 -3.43 22.85 13.63
C GLU A 69 -3.17 21.34 13.51
N GLU A 70 -3.17 20.62 14.63
CA GLU A 70 -3.01 19.15 14.64
C GLU A 70 -4.20 18.45 13.96
N LEU A 71 -5.41 18.98 14.13
CA LEU A 71 -6.61 18.44 13.49
C LEU A 71 -6.61 18.70 11.97
N GLU A 72 -6.18 19.88 11.52
CA GLU A 72 -6.04 20.20 10.11
C GLU A 72 -5.01 19.28 9.44
N TYR A 73 -3.84 19.10 10.08
CA TYR A 73 -2.82 18.18 9.60
C TYR A 73 -3.33 16.73 9.54
N ALA A 74 -4.04 16.27 10.57
CA ALA A 74 -4.65 14.92 10.57
C ALA A 74 -5.63 14.73 9.41
N THR A 75 -6.43 15.77 9.14
CA THR A 75 -7.43 15.78 8.07
C THR A 75 -6.74 15.70 6.71
N GLN A 76 -5.69 16.50 6.49
CA GLN A 76 -4.90 16.46 5.26
C GLN A 76 -4.26 15.08 5.02
N VAL A 77 -3.67 14.47 6.07
CA VAL A 77 -3.08 13.12 5.98
C VAL A 77 -4.12 12.06 5.64
N ILE A 78 -5.29 12.11 6.27
CA ILE A 78 -6.38 11.17 6.01
C ILE A 78 -6.94 11.36 4.59
N ASP A 79 -7.11 12.60 4.13
CA ASP A 79 -7.67 12.86 2.81
C ASP A 79 -6.71 12.47 1.68
N ASN A 80 -5.40 12.67 1.89
CA ASN A 80 -4.37 12.16 0.99
C ASN A 80 -4.46 10.65 0.81
N GLN A 81 -4.63 9.89 1.90
CA GLN A 81 -4.76 8.42 1.82
C GLN A 81 -6.08 7.95 1.18
N ARG A 82 -7.11 8.79 1.07
CA ARG A 82 -8.39 8.44 0.45
C ARG A 82 -8.37 8.49 -1.07
N THR A 83 -7.28 8.96 -1.67
CA THR A 83 -7.14 8.98 -3.13
C THR A 83 -6.95 7.55 -3.66
N LEU A 84 -7.61 7.22 -4.79
CA LEU A 84 -7.43 5.92 -5.48
C LEU A 84 -5.96 5.61 -5.79
N MET A 85 -5.16 6.65 -6.04
CA MET A 85 -3.72 6.56 -6.28
C MET A 85 -2.94 5.91 -5.12
N THR A 86 -3.43 5.97 -3.88
CA THR A 86 -2.79 5.32 -2.72
C THR A 86 -2.73 3.80 -2.89
N PHE A 87 -3.72 3.21 -3.57
CA PHE A 87 -3.78 1.77 -3.83
C PHE A 87 -2.79 1.31 -4.92
N ALA A 88 -2.17 2.24 -5.66
CA ALA A 88 -1.09 1.90 -6.59
C ALA A 88 0.13 1.31 -5.86
N ILE A 89 0.36 1.69 -4.59
CA ILE A 89 1.45 1.15 -3.77
C ILE A 89 1.27 -0.35 -3.51
N PRO A 90 0.20 -0.82 -2.84
CA PRO A 90 0.00 -2.24 -2.64
C PRO A 90 -0.20 -3.00 -3.96
N LEU A 91 -0.82 -2.39 -4.98
CA LEU A 91 -0.97 -3.03 -6.29
C LEU A 91 0.39 -3.32 -6.94
N THR A 92 1.33 -2.36 -6.91
CA THR A 92 2.69 -2.55 -7.42
C THR A 92 3.41 -3.71 -6.71
N ILE A 93 3.33 -3.76 -5.38
CA ILE A 93 3.96 -4.83 -4.58
C ILE A 93 3.33 -6.19 -4.90
N PHE A 94 2.00 -6.25 -5.04
CA PHE A 94 1.28 -7.47 -5.38
C PHE A 94 1.66 -7.97 -6.77
N SER A 95 1.62 -7.09 -7.78
CA SER A 95 1.97 -7.43 -9.17
C SER A 95 3.43 -7.89 -9.29
N LEU A 96 4.35 -7.28 -8.54
CA LEU A 96 5.74 -7.73 -8.48
C LEU A 96 5.86 -9.16 -7.93
N GLY A 97 5.11 -9.47 -6.86
CA GLY A 97 5.04 -10.82 -6.31
C GLY A 97 4.47 -11.84 -7.31
N CYS A 98 3.40 -11.47 -8.04
CA CYS A 98 2.81 -12.31 -9.07
C CYS A 98 3.78 -12.57 -10.22
N PHE A 99 4.40 -11.52 -10.75
CA PHE A 99 5.38 -11.63 -11.83
C PHE A 99 6.52 -12.57 -11.44
N TYR A 100 7.06 -12.43 -10.22
CA TYR A 100 8.15 -13.28 -9.74
C TYR A 100 7.76 -14.76 -9.65
N VAL A 101 6.60 -15.08 -9.06
CA VAL A 101 6.13 -16.47 -8.90
C VAL A 101 5.79 -17.09 -10.26
N LEU A 102 5.02 -16.39 -11.09
CA LEU A 102 4.56 -16.89 -12.39
C LEU A 102 5.72 -17.04 -13.39
N GLY A 103 6.64 -16.09 -13.44
CA GLY A 103 7.84 -16.18 -14.26
C GLY A 103 8.77 -17.32 -13.82
N SER A 104 8.91 -17.53 -12.50
CA SER A 104 9.71 -18.65 -11.99
C SER A 104 9.09 -20.02 -12.30
N LEU A 105 7.76 -20.11 -12.36
CA LEU A 105 7.04 -21.33 -12.75
C LEU A 105 7.14 -21.63 -14.25
N GLU A 106 7.11 -20.59 -15.10
CA GLU A 106 7.33 -20.73 -16.54
C GLU A 106 8.74 -21.26 -16.84
N GLN A 107 9.77 -20.66 -16.22
CA GLN A 107 11.16 -21.03 -16.43
C GLN A 107 11.44 -22.51 -16.10
N LEU A 108 10.61 -23.10 -15.24
CA LEU A 108 10.82 -24.42 -14.69
C LEU A 108 10.53 -25.56 -15.67
N HIS A 109 9.76 -25.35 -16.75
CA HIS A 109 9.49 -26.31 -17.82
C HIS A 109 9.25 -27.78 -17.37
N GLY A 110 8.60 -28.00 -16.23
CA GLY A 110 8.32 -29.34 -15.68
C GLY A 110 9.29 -29.87 -14.60
N ALA A 111 10.31 -29.10 -14.21
CA ALA A 111 11.16 -29.44 -13.06
C ALA A 111 10.46 -29.14 -11.72
N THR A 112 10.97 -29.71 -10.62
CA THR A 112 10.39 -29.51 -9.28
C THR A 112 10.63 -28.09 -8.77
N PRO A 113 9.59 -27.35 -8.32
CA PRO A 113 9.75 -25.98 -7.85
C PRO A 113 10.56 -25.91 -6.56
N SER A 114 11.57 -25.05 -6.56
CA SER A 114 12.35 -24.69 -5.36
C SER A 114 11.55 -23.72 -4.48
N GLU A 115 11.80 -23.73 -3.16
CA GLU A 115 11.24 -22.75 -2.21
C GLU A 115 11.43 -21.30 -2.63
N ARG A 116 12.53 -21.01 -3.36
CA ARG A 116 12.82 -19.67 -3.91
C ARG A 116 11.71 -19.15 -4.83
N THR A 117 11.05 -20.02 -5.59
CA THR A 117 9.92 -19.70 -6.49
C THR A 117 8.80 -18.98 -5.74
N PHE A 118 8.62 -19.28 -4.45
CA PHE A 118 7.52 -18.77 -3.63
C PHE A 118 7.86 -17.51 -2.84
N LEU A 119 9.07 -16.94 -2.98
CA LEU A 119 9.43 -15.69 -2.30
C LEU A 119 8.49 -14.53 -2.65
N GLY A 120 7.95 -14.51 -3.87
CA GLY A 120 6.97 -13.50 -4.30
C GLY A 120 5.64 -13.55 -3.51
N VAL A 121 5.31 -14.68 -2.88
CA VAL A 121 4.11 -14.83 -2.02
C VAL A 121 4.23 -13.94 -0.78
N ILE A 122 5.43 -13.76 -0.24
CA ILE A 122 5.68 -12.85 0.89
C ILE A 122 5.31 -11.41 0.50
N ALA A 123 5.67 -11.00 -0.72
CA ALA A 123 5.30 -9.69 -1.25
C ALA A 123 3.77 -9.55 -1.39
N MET A 124 3.07 -10.60 -1.85
CA MET A 124 1.61 -10.61 -1.92
C MET A 124 0.95 -10.45 -0.54
N PHE A 125 1.42 -11.17 0.48
CA PHE A 125 0.88 -11.00 1.84
C PHE A 125 1.21 -9.62 2.43
N SER A 126 2.40 -9.11 2.15
CA SER A 126 2.81 -7.77 2.56
C SER A 126 1.88 -6.69 1.96
N SER A 127 1.51 -6.81 0.68
CA SER A 127 0.61 -5.83 0.05
C SER A 127 -0.80 -5.82 0.66
N ILE A 128 -1.31 -6.97 1.09
CA ILE A 128 -2.59 -7.08 1.82
C ILE A 128 -2.50 -6.34 3.16
N ASN A 129 -1.38 -6.48 3.88
CA ASN A 129 -1.16 -5.75 5.12
C ASN A 129 -1.12 -4.23 4.89
N VAL A 130 -0.40 -3.76 3.87
CA VAL A 130 -0.38 -2.34 3.48
C VAL A 130 -1.79 -1.82 3.14
N THR A 131 -2.55 -2.60 2.38
CA THR A 131 -3.95 -2.27 2.03
C THR A 131 -4.82 -2.14 3.29
N THR A 132 -4.67 -3.06 4.24
CA THR A 132 -5.38 -3.02 5.52
C THR A 132 -5.01 -1.77 6.34
N GLN A 133 -3.74 -1.37 6.33
CA GLN A 133 -3.30 -0.14 6.99
C GLN A 133 -3.94 1.11 6.38
N ILE A 134 -4.00 1.20 5.05
CA ILE A 134 -4.68 2.30 4.34
C ILE A 134 -6.15 2.38 4.77
N PHE A 135 -6.88 1.25 4.76
CA PHE A 135 -8.28 1.23 5.20
C PHE A 135 -8.46 1.65 6.66
N ARG A 136 -7.54 1.25 7.55
CA ARG A 136 -7.57 1.68 8.97
C ARG A 136 -7.44 3.20 9.09
N VAL A 137 -6.57 3.83 8.30
CA VAL A 137 -6.40 5.29 8.28
C VAL A 137 -7.64 5.98 7.70
N ILE A 138 -8.20 5.49 6.60
CA ILE A 138 -9.43 6.04 5.99
C ILE A 138 -10.59 6.01 7.00
N LYS A 139 -10.72 4.93 7.79
CA LYS A 139 -11.74 4.82 8.85
C LYS A 139 -11.58 5.85 9.97
N LEU A 140 -10.37 6.39 10.20
CA LEU A 140 -10.15 7.44 11.21
C LEU A 140 -10.89 8.75 10.86
N LYS A 141 -11.29 8.96 9.60
CA LYS A 141 -12.13 10.12 9.23
C LYS A 141 -13.41 10.21 10.08
N LYS A 142 -14.06 9.07 10.36
CA LYS A 142 -15.26 9.03 11.21
C LYS A 142 -14.99 9.45 12.66
N ARG A 143 -13.73 9.36 13.10
CA ARG A 143 -13.31 9.74 14.45
C ARG A 143 -12.91 11.20 14.56
N LEU A 144 -12.50 11.85 13.47
CA LEU A 144 -12.15 13.28 13.45
C LEU A 144 -13.30 14.17 13.93
N GLY A 145 -14.55 13.87 13.53
CA GLY A 145 -15.72 14.66 13.93
C GLY A 145 -16.12 14.56 15.41
N ASN A 146 -15.44 13.72 16.20
CA ASN A 146 -15.71 13.51 17.62
C ASN A 146 -14.49 13.85 18.51
N VAL A 147 -13.51 14.58 17.97
CA VAL A 147 -12.31 14.98 18.72
C VAL A 147 -12.62 16.25 19.51
N THR A 148 -12.30 16.23 20.80
CA THR A 148 -12.33 17.42 21.65
C THR A 148 -11.16 18.33 21.30
N LEU A 149 -11.46 19.54 20.87
CA LEU A 149 -10.46 20.57 20.64
C LEU A 149 -10.00 21.13 21.98
N VAL A 150 -8.69 21.23 22.16
CA VAL A 150 -8.13 22.11 23.19
C VAL A 150 -7.88 23.43 22.50
N ASP A 151 -8.62 24.45 22.92
CA ASP A 151 -8.29 25.82 22.59
C ASP A 151 -6.86 26.05 23.09
N SER A 152 -5.97 26.44 22.19
CA SER A 152 -4.62 26.83 22.57
C SER A 152 -4.76 28.21 23.22
N GLY A 153 -5.29 28.21 24.44
CA GLY A 153 -5.48 29.39 25.27
C GLY A 153 -4.13 30.07 25.47
N ASN A 154 -4.13 31.33 25.06
CA ASN A 154 -3.18 32.41 25.27
C ASN A 154 -2.33 32.28 26.55
#